data_AF-A0A7V9VEN2-F1
#
_entry.id   AF-A0A7V9VEN2-F1
#
_cell.length_a   1.000
_cell.length_b   1.000
_cell.length_c   1.000
_cell.angle_alpha   90.00
_cell.angle_beta   90.00
_cell.angle_gamma   90.00
#
_symmetry.space_group_name_H-M   'P 1'
#
loop_
_entity.id
_entity.type
_entity.pdbx_description
1 polymer ?
#
loop_
_entity_poly.entity_id
_entity_poly.type
_entity_poly.pdbx_seq_one_letter_code
_entity_poly.pdbx_strand_id
1 'polypeptide(L)'
;MRSIHRTDLFIVGLDYPIYATVDHLHCAVERQLEIIGANLSIASRLDPTLADAVPCLRDIVALRGRISQADSLLDTHMIWMVTQRDLPALRAQVLAVLG
;
A
#
# COMPACT_ATOMS: atom_id res chain seq x y z
N MET A 1 1.88 -9.61 3.84
CA MET A 1 2.98 -9.58 4.82
C MET A 1 4.34 -9.29 4.20
N ARG A 2 4.93 -10.17 3.37
CA ARG A 2 6.26 -9.92 2.76
C ARG A 2 6.38 -8.61 1.96
N SER A 3 5.32 -8.19 1.26
CA SER A 3 5.32 -6.92 0.49
C SER A 3 5.33 -5.67 1.36
N ILE A 4 4.58 -5.65 2.46
CA ILE A 4 4.58 -4.52 3.41
C ILE A 4 5.99 -4.35 4.01
N HIS A 5 6.60 -5.47 4.43
CA HIS A 5 7.96 -5.46 4.96
C HIS A 5 9.00 -4.97 3.95
N ARG A 6 8.82 -5.26 2.65
CA ARG A 6 9.71 -4.74 1.59
C ARG A 6 9.56 -3.23 1.40
N THR A 7 8.33 -2.71 1.45
CA THR A 7 8.10 -1.26 1.39
C THR A 7 8.82 -0.54 2.51
N ASP A 8 8.72 -1.05 3.75
CA ASP A 8 9.42 -0.49 4.92
C ASP A 8 10.95 -0.47 4.69
N LEU A 9 11.52 -1.55 4.14
CA LEU A 9 12.95 -1.63 3.85
C LEU A 9 13.43 -0.64 2.79
N PHE A 10 12.59 -0.28 1.83
CA PHE A 10 12.97 0.68 0.78
C PHE A 10 13.02 2.13 1.27
N ILE A 11 12.26 2.45 2.31
CA ILE A 11 12.08 3.84 2.76
C ILE A 11 12.60 4.10 4.18
N VAL A 12 13.15 3.07 4.85
CA VAL A 12 13.60 3.20 6.24
C VAL A 12 14.67 4.30 6.35
N GLY A 13 14.43 5.26 7.24
CA GLY A 13 15.35 6.38 7.45
C GLY A 13 15.39 7.43 6.33
N LEU A 14 14.53 7.31 5.30
CA LEU A 14 14.38 8.35 4.28
C LEU A 14 13.36 9.40 4.72
N ASP A 15 13.59 10.64 4.30
CA ASP A 15 12.60 11.71 4.33
C ASP A 15 11.96 11.90 2.95
N TYR A 16 10.89 12.68 2.91
CA TYR A 16 10.17 12.95 1.67
C TYR A 16 11.03 13.64 0.59
N PRO A 17 11.83 14.69 0.91
CA PRO A 17 12.69 15.33 -0.10
C PRO A 17 13.64 14.36 -0.80
N ILE A 18 14.26 13.42 -0.07
CA ILE A 18 15.11 12.41 -0.70
C ILE A 18 14.25 11.46 -1.52
N TYR A 19 13.19 10.89 -0.95
CA TYR A 19 12.28 9.99 -1.65
C TYR A 19 11.83 10.56 -3.00
N ALA A 20 11.33 11.81 -3.01
CA ALA A 20 10.78 12.50 -4.18
C ALA A 20 11.76 12.70 -5.34
N THR A 21 13.07 12.52 -5.12
CA THR A 21 14.12 12.68 -6.14
C THR A 21 14.61 11.35 -6.70
N VAL A 22 14.09 10.22 -6.21
CA VAL A 22 14.63 8.89 -6.50
C VAL A 22 13.56 8.03 -7.19
N ASP A 23 13.47 8.15 -8.51
CA ASP A 23 12.43 7.52 -9.33
C ASP A 23 12.30 6.00 -9.13
N HIS A 24 13.42 5.28 -8.94
CA HIS A 24 13.37 3.84 -8.73
C HIS A 24 12.71 3.44 -7.40
N LEU A 25 12.75 4.31 -6.38
CA LEU A 25 12.03 4.09 -5.12
C LEU A 25 10.54 4.29 -5.31
N HIS A 26 10.11 5.28 -6.11
CA HIS A 26 8.69 5.47 -6.44
C HIS A 26 8.12 4.20 -7.09
N CYS A 27 8.77 3.74 -8.17
CA CYS A 27 8.36 2.52 -8.88
C CYS A 27 8.33 1.30 -7.95
N ALA A 28 9.31 1.16 -7.05
CA ALA A 28 9.36 0.04 -6.11
C ALA A 28 8.21 0.08 -5.09
N VAL A 29 7.91 1.25 -4.52
CA VAL A 29 6.83 1.48 -3.55
C VAL A 29 5.47 1.26 -4.22
N GLU A 30 5.22 1.90 -5.36
CA GLU A 30 4.00 1.73 -6.15
C GLU A 30 3.75 0.26 -6.47
N ARG A 31 4.79 -0.45 -6.93
CA ARG A 31 4.68 -1.88 -7.23
C ARG A 31 4.31 -2.72 -6.00
N GLN A 32 4.80 -2.38 -4.81
CA GLN A 32 4.38 -3.08 -3.60
C GLN A 32 2.93 -2.75 -3.24
N LEU A 33 2.49 -1.50 -3.36
CA LEU A 33 1.10 -1.10 -3.12
C LEU A 33 0.14 -1.83 -4.07
N GLU A 34 0.51 -1.99 -5.34
CA GLU A 34 -0.28 -2.78 -6.30
C GLU A 34 -0.43 -4.24 -5.86
N ILE A 35 0.66 -4.88 -5.44
CA ILE A 35 0.64 -6.27 -4.98
C ILE A 35 -0.22 -6.42 -3.73
N ILE A 36 -0.09 -5.50 -2.77
CA ILE A 36 -0.87 -5.50 -1.53
C ILE A 36 -2.36 -5.36 -1.86
N GLY A 37 -2.74 -4.36 -2.65
CA GLY A 37 -4.13 -4.14 -3.05
C GLY A 37 -4.71 -5.32 -3.85
N ALA A 38 -3.92 -5.93 -4.75
CA ALA A 38 -4.36 -7.11 -5.49
C ALA A 38 -4.66 -8.31 -4.58
N ASN A 39 -3.77 -8.59 -3.62
CA ASN A 39 -3.95 -9.70 -2.68
C ASN A 39 -5.16 -9.47 -1.77
N LEU A 40 -5.35 -8.24 -1.29
CA LEU A 40 -6.51 -7.90 -0.45
C LEU A 40 -7.83 -7.94 -1.22
N SER A 41 -7.84 -7.52 -2.49
CA SER A 41 -9.01 -7.65 -3.37
C SER A 41 -9.39 -9.12 -3.61
N ILE A 42 -8.40 -10.02 -3.72
CA ILE A 42 -8.68 -11.46 -3.78
C ILE A 42 -9.25 -11.96 -2.45
N ALA A 43 -8.60 -11.60 -1.33
CA ALA A 43 -9.03 -12.03 -0.01
C ALA A 43 -10.47 -11.57 0.32
N SER A 44 -10.81 -10.31 0.03
CA SER A 44 -12.16 -9.76 0.29
C SER A 44 -13.25 -10.37 -0.60
N ARG A 45 -12.90 -10.97 -1.73
CA ARG A 45 -13.86 -11.72 -2.57
C ARG A 45 -14.09 -13.14 -2.04
N LEU A 46 -13.07 -13.73 -1.42
CA LEU A 46 -13.17 -15.05 -0.79
C LEU A 46 -13.91 -14.96 0.55
N ASP A 47 -13.67 -13.89 1.30
CA ASP A 47 -14.35 -13.57 2.56
C ASP A 47 -14.80 -12.10 2.56
N PRO A 48 -16.09 -11.84 2.25
CA PRO A 48 -16.64 -10.49 2.27
C PRO A 48 -16.59 -9.80 3.65
N THR A 49 -16.58 -10.57 4.75
CA THR A 49 -16.58 -10.01 6.11
C THR A 49 -15.24 -9.34 6.44
N LEU A 50 -14.18 -9.67 5.71
CA LEU A 50 -12.87 -9.05 5.84
C LEU A 50 -12.91 -7.54 5.59
N ALA A 51 -13.76 -7.08 4.69
CA ALA A 51 -13.90 -5.65 4.38
C ALA A 51 -14.53 -4.85 5.53
N ASP A 52 -15.28 -5.52 6.41
CA ASP A 52 -15.86 -4.92 7.62
C ASP A 52 -14.87 -4.99 8.78
N ALA A 53 -14.08 -6.06 8.87
CA ALA A 53 -13.05 -6.23 9.89
C ALA A 53 -11.80 -5.36 9.66
N VAL A 54 -11.51 -5.00 8.40
CA VAL A 54 -10.37 -4.16 8.01
C VAL A 54 -10.88 -2.95 7.21
N PRO A 55 -11.34 -1.87 7.88
CA PRO A 55 -11.96 -0.74 7.20
C PRO A 55 -11.09 -0.09 6.11
N CYS A 56 -9.76 -0.01 6.33
CA CYS A 56 -8.82 0.57 5.37
C CYS A 56 -8.54 -0.33 4.13
N LEU A 57 -9.09 -1.55 4.09
CA LEU A 57 -8.94 -2.46 2.97
C LEU A 57 -9.52 -1.87 1.67
N ARG A 58 -10.66 -1.18 1.76
CA ARG A 58 -11.31 -0.60 0.57
C ARG A 58 -10.43 0.47 -0.07
N ASP A 59 -9.78 1.28 0.75
CA ASP A 59 -8.92 2.38 0.28
C ASP A 59 -7.67 1.86 -0.42
N ILE A 60 -7.01 0.83 0.12
CA ILE A 60 -5.80 0.27 -0.51
C ILE A 60 -6.12 -0.47 -1.82
N VAL A 61 -7.30 -1.11 -1.91
CA VAL A 61 -7.77 -1.72 -3.16
C VAL A 61 -8.08 -0.65 -4.21
N ALA A 62 -8.74 0.44 -3.82
CA ALA A 62 -9.02 1.57 -4.70
C ALA A 62 -7.73 2.26 -5.17
N LEU A 63 -6.76 2.48 -4.26
CA LEU A 63 -5.46 3.05 -4.58
C LEU A 63 -4.72 2.23 -5.63
N ARG A 64 -4.69 0.90 -5.49
CA ARG A 64 -4.11 0.01 -6.50
C ARG A 64 -4.75 0.18 -7.87
N GLY A 65 -6.07 0.34 -7.91
CA GLY A 65 -6.79 0.60 -9.17
C GLY A 65 -6.30 1.87 -9.87
N ARG A 66 -5.95 2.90 -9.10
CA ARG A 66 -5.38 4.15 -9.62
C ARG A 66 -3.93 3.97 -10.06
N ILE A 67 -3.07 3.34 -9.24
CA ILE A 67 -1.65 3.12 -9.57
C ILE A 67 -1.49 2.33 -10.87
N SER A 68 -2.28 1.27 -11.06
CA SER A 68 -2.15 0.39 -12.24
C SER A 68 -2.64 1.01 -13.56
N GLN A 69 -3.23 2.21 -13.53
CA GLN A 69 -3.56 2.93 -14.76
C GLN A 69 -2.29 3.55 -15.34
N ALA A 70 -1.98 3.24 -16.61
CA ALA A 70 -0.76 3.68 -17.29
C ALA A 70 -0.59 5.21 -17.37
N ASP A 71 -1.69 5.93 -17.16
CA ASP A 71 -1.79 7.38 -17.29
C ASP A 71 -1.88 8.06 -15.90
N SER A 72 -1.78 7.28 -14.82
CA SER A 72 -1.95 7.80 -13.47
C SER A 72 -0.75 8.67 -13.10
N LEU A 73 -0.94 9.98 -13.18
CA LEU A 73 -0.06 10.95 -12.52
C LEU A 73 -0.49 11.04 -11.06
N LEU A 74 -0.09 10.04 -10.26
CA LEU A 74 -0.30 10.11 -8.82
C LEU A 74 0.76 11.02 -8.20
N ASP A 75 0.28 11.90 -7.32
CA ASP A 75 1.14 12.75 -6.53
C ASP A 75 2.06 11.87 -5.67
N THR A 76 3.37 11.97 -5.91
CA THR A 76 4.42 11.26 -5.17
C THR A 76 4.32 11.53 -3.66
N HIS A 77 3.89 12.72 -3.26
CA HIS A 77 3.63 13.07 -1.86
C HIS A 77 2.47 12.25 -1.28
N MET A 78 1.42 12.01 -2.06
CA MET A 78 0.30 11.17 -1.63
C MET A 78 0.75 9.71 -1.45
N ILE A 79 1.51 9.16 -2.40
CA ILE A 79 2.08 7.80 -2.27
C ILE A 79 2.97 7.68 -1.04
N TRP A 80 3.82 8.68 -0.79
CA TRP A 80 4.65 8.74 0.41
C TRP A 80 3.79 8.73 1.68
N MET A 81 2.75 9.57 1.74
CA MET A 81 1.88 9.69 2.91
C MET A 81 1.10 8.41 3.21
N VAL A 82 0.54 7.77 2.19
CA VAL A 82 -0.10 6.45 2.33
C VAL A 82 0.89 5.44 2.89
N THR A 83 2.10 5.45 2.37
CA THR A 83 3.14 4.50 2.79
C THR A 83 3.53 4.71 4.25
N GLN A 84 3.65 5.96 4.70
CA GLN A 84 4.06 6.29 6.07
C GLN A 84 2.93 6.16 7.10
N ARG A 85 1.66 6.37 6.71
CA ARG A 85 0.53 6.47 7.65
C ARG A 85 -0.43 5.30 7.57
N ASP A 86 -0.84 4.95 6.36
CA ASP A 86 -1.95 4.01 6.14
C ASP A 86 -1.44 2.57 6.07
N LEU A 87 -0.26 2.35 5.50
CA LEU A 87 0.33 1.03 5.38
C LEU A 87 0.64 0.36 6.74
N PRO A 88 1.18 1.08 7.75
CA PRO A 88 1.34 0.52 9.09
C PRO A 88 0.00 0.18 9.76
N ALA A 89 -1.02 1.01 9.59
CA ALA A 89 -2.36 0.77 10.12
C ALA A 89 -3.01 -0.46 9.47
N LEU A 90 -2.93 -0.57 8.15
CA LEU A 90 -3.36 -1.75 7.40
C LEU A 90 -2.65 -3.02 7.88
N ARG A 91 -1.33 -2.95 8.08
CA ARG A 91 -0.54 -4.07 8.61
C ARG A 91 -1.08 -4.54 9.96
N ALA A 92 -1.33 -3.61 10.88
CA ALA A 92 -1.83 -3.93 12.22
C ALA A 92 -3.23 -4.55 12.17
N GLN A 93 -4.15 -3.99 11.37
CA GLN A 93 -5.52 -4.51 11.24
C GLN A 93 -5.55 -5.91 10.60
N VAL A 94 -4.76 -6.12 9.53
CA VAL A 94 -4.67 -7.44 8.88
C VAL A 94 -4.08 -8.48 9.84
N LEU A 95 -3.07 -8.13 10.65
CA LEU A 95 -2.53 -9.03 11.66
C LEU A 95 -3.56 -9.38 12.74
N ALA A 96 -4.35 -8.42 13.20
CA ALA A 96 -5.38 -8.66 14.21
C ALA A 96 -6.46 -9.67 13.75
N VAL A 97 -6.73 -9.74 12.45
CA VAL A 97 -7.69 -10.71 11.87
C VAL A 97 -7.07 -12.09 11.68
N LEU A 98 -5.75 -12.18 11.50
CA LEU A 98 -5.05 -13.45 11.23
C LEU A 98 -4.68 -14.25 12.49
N GLY A 99 -4.70 -13.63 13.67
CA GLY A 99 -4.31 -14.25 14.95
C GLY A 99 -2.82 -14.13 15.24
#